data_AF-A0A2H0QR45-F1
#
_entry.id   AF-A0A2H0QR45-F1
#
_cell.length_a   1.000
_cell.length_b   1.000
_cell.length_c   1.000
_cell.angle_alpha   90.00
_cell.angle_beta   90.00
_cell.angle_gamma   90.00
#
_symmetry.space_group_name_H-M   'P 1'
#
loop_
_entity.id
_entity.type
_entity.pdbx_description
1 polymer ?
#
loop_
_entity_poly.entity_id
_entity_poly.type
_entity_poly.pdbx_seq_one_letter_code
_entity_poly.pdbx_strand_id
1 'polypeptide(L)'
;MRIPKWEKIEVKETEERHIAQLLIDAKIGEAPLLIILKSEVASEVEEIITKIENQVRNSHFDISLPYPLYILSPLAKPRTNLNIVRNLGELPQHFVVKTKRLKSKEEALLKKTSVLSHKLRSHDLTDKRTYIKSQFSLNRVLRDLTRENAYYETLIKQLRSNTNE
;
A
#
# COMPACT_ATOMS: atom_id res chain seq x y z
N MET A 1 11.22 18.27 -11.53
CA MET A 1 10.23 17.40 -10.85
C MET A 1 9.95 17.97 -9.47
N ARG A 2 8.69 17.97 -9.02
CA ARG A 2 8.34 18.42 -7.66
C ARG A 2 8.61 17.29 -6.66
N ILE A 3 9.12 17.65 -5.48
CA ILE A 3 9.29 16.71 -4.37
C ILE A 3 7.88 16.32 -3.89
N PRO A 4 7.57 15.02 -3.71
CA PRO A 4 6.32 14.59 -3.12
C PRO A 4 6.16 15.20 -1.73
N LYS A 5 5.04 15.88 -1.52
CA LYS A 5 4.66 16.52 -0.25
C LYS A 5 3.20 16.21 -0.01
N TRP A 6 2.77 16.27 1.25
CA TRP A 6 1.37 16.10 1.59
C TRP A 6 0.47 17.04 0.78
N GLU A 7 -0.40 16.47 -0.03
CA GLU A 7 -1.55 17.17 -0.58
C GLU A 7 -2.70 17.04 0.41
N LYS A 8 -3.35 18.15 0.74
CA LYS A 8 -4.42 18.20 1.74
C LYS A 8 -5.72 18.54 1.06
N ILE A 9 -6.73 17.74 1.31
CA ILE A 9 -8.09 17.96 0.80
C ILE A 9 -9.04 17.93 1.97
N GLU A 10 -9.93 18.92 2.02
CA GLU A 10 -10.99 18.97 3.01
C GLU A 10 -12.28 18.48 2.38
N VAL A 11 -12.91 17.49 3.01
CA VAL A 11 -14.21 16.97 2.55
C VAL A 11 -15.27 17.43 3.53
N LYS A 12 -16.24 18.16 3.00
CA LYS A 12 -17.43 18.63 3.73
C LYS A 12 -18.73 18.00 3.21
N GLU A 13 -18.74 17.63 1.93
CA GLU A 13 -19.93 17.09 1.26
C GLU A 13 -19.89 15.56 1.22
N THR A 14 -21.07 14.96 1.37
CA THR A 14 -21.29 13.51 1.34
C THR A 14 -21.64 12.99 -0.04
N GLU A 15 -21.80 13.85 -1.06
CA GLU A 15 -22.18 13.40 -2.40
C GLU A 15 -21.10 12.55 -3.06
N GLU A 16 -21.50 11.39 -3.58
CA GLU A 16 -20.57 10.40 -4.14
C GLU A 16 -19.83 10.92 -5.38
N ARG A 17 -20.53 11.68 -6.25
CA ARG A 17 -19.92 12.30 -7.43
C ARG A 17 -18.83 13.30 -7.05
N HIS A 18 -19.05 14.06 -5.99
CA HIS A 18 -18.08 15.02 -5.50
C HIS A 18 -16.83 14.32 -4.95
N ILE A 19 -17.01 13.24 -4.19
CA ILE A 19 -15.89 12.42 -3.68
C ILE A 19 -15.08 11.82 -4.84
N ALA A 20 -15.75 11.28 -5.86
CA ALA A 20 -15.06 10.73 -7.03
C ALA A 20 -14.24 11.81 -7.75
N GLN A 21 -14.83 12.98 -8.00
CA GLN A 21 -14.15 14.10 -8.65
C GLN A 21 -12.95 14.59 -7.81
N LEU A 22 -13.11 14.70 -6.49
CA LEU A 22 -12.02 15.09 -5.59
C LEU A 22 -10.84 14.12 -5.68
N LEU A 23 -11.09 12.81 -5.72
CA LEU A 23 -10.02 11.81 -5.82
C LEU A 23 -9.29 11.85 -7.17
N ILE A 24 -10.02 12.17 -8.25
CA ILE A 24 -9.45 12.36 -9.59
C ILE A 24 -8.58 13.61 -9.63
N ASP A 25 -9.10 14.73 -9.12
CA ASP A 25 -8.41 16.02 -9.11
C ASP A 25 -7.16 15.99 -8.21
N ALA A 26 -7.23 15.22 -7.11
CA ALA A 26 -6.10 14.92 -6.22
C ALA A 26 -5.04 14.02 -6.84
N LYS A 27 -5.30 13.44 -8.01
CA LYS A 27 -4.43 12.48 -8.70
C LYS A 27 -3.94 11.37 -7.76
N ILE A 28 -4.89 10.70 -7.10
CA ILE A 28 -4.60 9.71 -6.06
C ILE A 28 -3.48 8.73 -6.46
N GLY A 29 -2.42 8.67 -5.67
CA GLY A 29 -1.23 7.86 -5.95
C GLY A 29 -0.10 8.54 -6.74
N GLU A 30 -0.19 9.81 -7.12
CA GLU A 30 0.96 10.58 -7.64
C GLU A 30 1.76 11.22 -6.51
N ALA A 31 1.06 11.54 -5.44
CA ALA A 31 1.57 12.22 -4.26
C ALA A 31 0.90 11.64 -3.00
N PRO A 32 1.54 11.78 -1.83
CA PRO A 32 0.93 11.41 -0.56
C PRO A 32 -0.28 12.32 -0.28
N LEU A 33 -1.45 11.71 -0.08
CA LEU A 33 -2.72 12.42 0.04
C LEU A 33 -3.26 12.32 1.46
N LEU A 34 -3.65 13.46 2.02
CA LEU A 34 -4.34 13.59 3.30
C LEU A 34 -5.74 14.14 3.07
N ILE A 35 -6.76 13.35 3.38
CA ILE A 35 -8.16 13.76 3.40
C ILE A 35 -8.53 14.15 4.82
N ILE A 36 -9.01 15.36 5.02
CA ILE A 36 -9.47 15.87 6.31
C ILE A 36 -10.99 15.87 6.30
N LEU A 37 -11.59 15.06 7.16
CA LEU A 37 -13.04 15.02 7.33
C LEU A 37 -13.46 16.07 8.35
N LYS A 38 -14.35 16.98 7.96
CA LYS A 38 -14.82 18.09 8.81
C LYS A 38 -16.18 17.86 9.48
N SER A 39 -16.80 16.69 9.30
CA SER A 39 -18.08 16.40 9.94
C SER A 39 -17.91 16.15 11.45
N GLU A 40 -18.82 16.72 12.24
CA GLU A 40 -18.93 16.51 13.68
C GLU A 40 -19.79 15.29 14.02
N VAL A 41 -20.45 14.69 13.03
CA VAL A 41 -21.38 13.58 13.20
C VAL A 41 -20.70 12.27 12.79
N ALA A 42 -20.60 11.32 13.73
CA ALA A 42 -19.91 10.05 13.49
C ALA A 42 -20.53 9.22 12.35
N SER A 43 -21.85 9.26 12.16
CA SER A 43 -22.52 8.53 11.07
C SER A 43 -22.18 9.09 9.70
N GLU A 44 -22.08 10.41 9.56
CA GLU A 44 -21.67 11.07 8.31
C GLU A 44 -20.21 10.75 7.99
N VAL A 45 -19.34 10.75 9.01
CA VAL A 45 -17.93 10.37 8.86
C VAL A 45 -17.81 8.93 8.33
N GLU A 46 -18.56 7.99 8.90
CA GLU A 46 -18.57 6.60 8.43
C GLU A 46 -19.10 6.47 7.00
N GLU A 47 -20.13 7.25 6.64
CA GLU A 47 -20.68 7.26 5.29
C GLU A 47 -19.66 7.78 4.26
N ILE A 48 -18.97 8.89 4.55
CA ILE A 48 -17.93 9.44 3.67
C ILE A 48 -16.79 8.45 3.51
N ILE A 49 -16.34 7.81 4.60
CA ILE A 49 -15.26 6.84 4.55
C ILE A 49 -15.64 5.64 3.68
N THR A 50 -16.87 5.15 3.82
CA THR A 50 -17.38 4.02 3.00
C THR A 50 -17.40 4.39 1.51
N LYS A 51 -17.83 5.61 1.18
CA LYS A 51 -17.82 6.11 -0.20
C LYS A 51 -16.40 6.23 -0.76
N ILE A 52 -15.45 6.76 0.03
CA ILE A 52 -14.03 6.81 -0.37
C ILE A 52 -13.49 5.40 -0.60
N GLU A 53 -13.76 4.44 0.30
CA GLU A 53 -13.27 3.07 0.16
C GLU A 53 -13.82 2.40 -1.11
N ASN A 54 -15.10 2.60 -1.43
CA ASN A 54 -15.71 2.08 -2.66
C ASN A 54 -15.06 2.69 -3.91
N GLN A 55 -14.82 4.01 -3.92
CA GLN A 55 -14.18 4.67 -5.06
C GLN A 55 -12.72 4.23 -5.26
N VAL A 56 -11.97 4.03 -4.17
CA VAL A 56 -10.60 3.49 -4.23
C VAL A 56 -10.59 2.06 -4.77
N ARG A 57 -11.55 1.22 -4.34
CA ARG A 57 -11.69 -0.14 -4.85
C ARG A 57 -12.01 -0.16 -6.35
N ASN A 58 -12.94 0.68 -6.80
CA ASN A 58 -13.36 0.76 -8.21
C ASN A 58 -12.25 1.28 -9.13
N SER A 59 -11.38 2.17 -8.62
CA SER A 59 -10.25 2.71 -9.37
C SER A 59 -9.05 1.76 -9.47
N HIS A 60 -9.15 0.54 -8.92
CA HIS A 60 -8.05 -0.46 -8.86
C HIS A 60 -6.76 0.11 -8.25
N PHE A 61 -6.89 1.13 -7.41
CA PHE A 61 -5.79 1.80 -6.76
C PHE A 61 -5.44 1.08 -5.45
N ASP A 62 -4.16 0.79 -5.24
CA ASP A 62 -3.69 0.27 -3.95
C ASP A 62 -3.49 1.43 -2.98
N ILE A 63 -4.21 1.41 -1.85
CA ILE A 63 -4.21 2.44 -0.80
C ILE A 63 -2.80 2.72 -0.25
N SER A 64 -1.88 1.76 -0.36
CA SER A 64 -0.53 1.83 0.17
C SER A 64 0.54 2.19 -0.87
N LEU A 65 0.25 2.11 -2.17
CA LEU A 65 1.25 2.23 -3.23
C LEU A 65 0.75 3.02 -4.45
N PRO A 66 1.61 3.83 -5.10
CA PRO A 66 3.01 4.10 -4.73
C PRO A 66 3.14 5.19 -3.66
N TYR A 67 2.09 5.95 -3.40
CA TYR A 67 1.98 6.86 -2.27
C TYR A 67 0.71 6.58 -1.47
N PRO A 68 0.79 6.61 -0.13
CA PRO A 68 -0.33 6.24 0.71
C PRO A 68 -1.41 7.33 0.75
N LEU A 69 -2.66 6.89 0.85
CA LEU A 69 -3.81 7.72 1.20
C LEU A 69 -4.03 7.66 2.71
N TYR A 70 -4.17 8.83 3.35
CA TYR A 70 -4.53 8.96 4.77
C TYR A 70 -5.81 9.77 4.96
N ILE A 71 -6.61 9.38 5.93
CA ILE A 71 -7.82 10.09 6.36
C ILE A 71 -7.62 10.58 7.79
N LEU A 72 -7.68 11.89 7.99
CA LEU A 72 -7.72 12.51 9.30
C LEU A 72 -9.17 12.61 9.78
N SER A 73 -9.50 11.82 10.79
CA SER A 73 -10.78 11.94 11.50
C SER A 73 -10.68 11.43 12.93
N PRO A 74 -11.02 12.26 13.94
CA PRO A 74 -11.03 11.83 15.33
C PRO A 74 -12.20 10.91 15.67
N LEU A 75 -13.29 10.93 14.89
CA LEU A 75 -14.53 10.19 15.13
C LEU A 75 -14.60 8.86 14.37
N ALA A 76 -13.64 8.58 13.49
CA ALA A 76 -13.66 7.40 12.63
C ALA A 76 -13.37 6.11 13.41
N LYS A 77 -14.14 5.05 13.09
CA LYS A 77 -13.94 3.70 13.62
C LYS A 77 -12.98 2.89 12.72
N PRO A 78 -12.20 1.95 13.29
CA PRO A 78 -11.15 1.21 12.57
C PRO A 78 -11.67 0.10 11.63
N ARG A 79 -12.95 0.12 11.21
CA ARG A 79 -13.56 -0.98 10.43
C ARG A 79 -13.21 -0.96 8.93
N THR A 80 -12.22 -0.19 8.52
CA THR A 80 -11.95 0.17 7.12
C THR A 80 -10.53 -0.22 6.76
N ASN A 81 -10.28 -0.54 5.49
CA ASN A 81 -8.92 -0.83 5.00
C ASN A 81 -8.09 0.44 4.72
N LEU A 82 -8.67 1.63 4.93
CA LEU A 82 -8.01 2.91 4.70
C LEU A 82 -7.13 3.28 5.90
N ASN A 83 -6.04 4.02 5.63
CA ASN A 83 -5.18 4.52 6.71
C ASN A 83 -5.87 5.71 7.39
N ILE A 84 -6.47 5.48 8.56
CA ILE A 84 -7.11 6.52 9.36
C ILE A 84 -6.15 6.97 10.45
N VAL A 85 -5.99 8.28 10.59
CA VAL A 85 -5.24 8.93 11.66
C VAL A 85 -6.18 9.85 12.46
N ARG A 86 -5.94 9.94 13.77
CA ARG A 86 -6.75 10.81 14.66
C ARG A 86 -6.18 12.21 14.78
N ASN A 87 -4.87 12.34 14.57
CA ASN A 87 -4.15 13.59 14.68
C ASN A 87 -3.09 13.70 13.57
N LEU A 88 -2.61 14.92 13.33
CA LEU A 88 -1.54 15.16 12.35
C LEU A 88 -0.18 14.59 12.77
N GLY A 89 0.02 14.28 14.06
CA GLY A 89 1.26 13.73 14.60
C GLY A 89 1.50 12.26 14.22
N GLU A 90 0.44 11.51 13.95
CA GLU A 90 0.47 10.13 13.47
C GLU A 90 0.88 10.02 11.99
N LEU A 91 0.94 11.15 11.27
CA LEU A 91 1.32 11.14 9.86
C LEU A 91 2.82 10.91 9.68
N PRO A 92 3.22 10.16 8.64
CA PRO A 92 4.62 10.00 8.32
C PRO A 92 5.34 11.34 8.07
N GLN A 93 6.40 11.58 8.84
CA GLN A 93 7.14 12.85 8.82
C GLN A 93 7.99 13.04 7.56
N HIS A 94 8.30 11.98 6.82
CA HIS A 94 9.18 12.04 5.64
C HIS A 94 8.58 12.83 4.46
N PHE A 95 7.26 13.05 4.44
CA PHE A 95 6.60 13.95 3.48
C PHE A 95 6.45 15.39 3.98
N VAL A 96 6.89 15.67 5.21
CA VAL A 96 6.93 17.03 5.79
C VAL A 96 8.25 17.68 5.40
N VAL A 97 8.35 18.11 4.14
CA VAL A 97 9.58 18.67 3.59
C VAL A 97 9.58 20.19 3.69
N LYS A 98 10.56 20.76 4.40
CA LYS A 98 10.92 22.19 4.26
C LYS A 98 11.62 22.36 2.90
N THR A 99 11.11 23.23 2.05
CA THR A 99 11.59 23.46 0.68
C THR A 99 13.07 23.84 0.64
N LYS A 100 13.95 22.85 0.42
CA LYS A 100 15.35 23.05 0.05
C LYS A 100 15.55 22.60 -1.40
N ARG A 101 16.44 23.29 -2.13
CA ARG A 101 16.84 22.84 -3.48
C ARG A 101 17.54 21.49 -3.35
N LEU A 102 17.13 20.54 -4.20
CA LEU A 102 17.75 19.22 -4.27
C LEU A 102 19.18 19.34 -4.83
N LYS A 103 20.08 18.50 -4.33
CA LYS A 103 21.40 18.27 -4.95
C LYS A 103 21.24 17.41 -6.21
N SER A 104 22.22 17.44 -7.12
CA SER A 104 22.14 16.70 -8.39
C SER A 104 21.89 15.18 -8.20
N LYS A 105 22.52 14.58 -7.18
CA LYS A 105 22.30 13.17 -6.80
C LYS A 105 20.86 12.90 -6.37
N GLU A 106 20.27 13.81 -5.60
CA GLU A 106 18.89 13.68 -5.11
C GLU A 106 17.88 13.88 -6.25
N GLU A 107 18.18 14.78 -7.19
CA GLU A 107 17.35 14.98 -8.37
C GLU A 107 17.38 13.75 -9.30
N ALA A 108 18.54 13.13 -9.49
CA ALA A 108 18.66 11.88 -10.24
C ALA A 108 17.88 10.73 -9.57
N LEU A 109 17.95 10.63 -8.24
CA LEU A 109 17.15 9.67 -7.47
C LEU A 109 15.65 9.92 -7.63
N LEU A 110 15.20 11.18 -7.53
CA LEU A 110 13.80 11.56 -7.70
C LEU A 110 13.29 11.21 -9.10
N LYS A 111 14.10 11.41 -10.15
CA LYS A 111 13.75 11.00 -11.52
C LYS A 111 13.57 9.49 -11.61
N LYS A 112 14.48 8.72 -11.02
CA LYS A 112 14.40 7.26 -11.01
C LYS A 112 13.15 6.76 -10.28
N THR A 113 12.86 7.29 -9.08
CA THR A 113 11.69 6.88 -8.30
C THR A 113 10.39 7.23 -9.00
N SER A 114 10.31 8.39 -9.64
CA SER A 114 9.12 8.80 -10.40
C SER A 114 8.84 7.92 -11.62
N VAL A 115 9.89 7.45 -12.32
CA VAL A 115 9.70 6.50 -13.43
C VAL A 115 9.21 5.15 -12.91
N LEU A 116 9.76 4.68 -11.79
CA LEU A 116 9.33 3.43 -11.16
C LEU A 116 7.89 3.49 -10.63
N SER A 117 7.48 4.61 -10.02
CA SER A 117 6.11 4.79 -9.54
C SER A 117 5.09 4.81 -10.68
N HIS A 118 5.44 5.38 -11.82
CA HIS A 118 4.58 5.35 -13.00
C HIS A 118 4.41 3.93 -13.57
N LYS A 119 5.49 3.13 -13.58
CA LYS A 119 5.40 1.70 -13.94
C LYS A 119 4.52 0.91 -12.97
N LEU A 120 4.64 1.15 -11.65
CA LEU A 120 3.81 0.49 -10.64
C LEU A 120 2.31 0.70 -10.86
N ARG A 121 1.89 1.90 -11.29
CA ARG A 121 0.48 2.19 -11.62
C ARG A 121 -0.07 1.40 -12.82
N SER A 122 0.80 1.01 -13.75
CA SER A 122 0.41 0.24 -14.94
C SER A 122 0.24 -1.26 -14.68
N HIS A 123 0.38 -1.70 -13.42
CA HIS A 123 0.33 -3.11 -13.06
C HIS A 123 -0.81 -3.38 -12.09
N ASP A 124 -1.48 -4.52 -12.29
CA ASP A 124 -2.38 -5.07 -11.30
C ASP A 124 -1.56 -5.61 -10.11
N LEU A 125 -1.36 -4.75 -9.12
CA LEU A 125 -0.58 -5.05 -7.93
C LEU A 125 -1.33 -5.99 -6.98
N THR A 126 -2.66 -5.93 -7.00
CA THR A 126 -3.52 -6.76 -6.16
C THR A 126 -3.37 -8.23 -6.55
N ASP A 127 -3.47 -8.52 -7.85
CA ASP A 127 -3.34 -9.88 -8.38
C ASP A 127 -1.92 -10.44 -8.24
N LYS A 128 -0.90 -9.61 -8.42
CA LYS A 128 0.49 -10.03 -8.17
C LYS A 128 0.73 -10.34 -6.70
N ARG A 129 0.12 -9.57 -5.79
CA ARG A 129 0.27 -9.78 -4.35
C ARG A 129 -0.40 -11.08 -3.90
N THR A 130 -1.60 -11.39 -4.41
CA THR A 130 -2.28 -12.65 -4.12
C THR A 130 -1.48 -13.83 -4.68
N TYR A 131 -0.97 -13.71 -5.90
CA TYR A 131 -0.08 -14.71 -6.51
C TYR A 131 1.20 -14.95 -5.71
N ILE A 132 1.91 -13.91 -5.29
CA ILE A 132 3.14 -14.06 -4.49
C ILE A 132 2.85 -14.75 -3.16
N LYS A 133 1.72 -14.41 -2.50
CA LYS A 133 1.32 -15.06 -1.25
C LYS A 133 1.04 -16.56 -1.44
N SER A 134 0.36 -16.95 -2.51
CA SER A 134 0.09 -18.36 -2.79
C SER A 134 1.36 -19.13 -3.18
N GLN A 135 2.28 -18.50 -3.92
CA GLN A 135 3.58 -19.12 -4.22
C GLN A 135 4.44 -19.27 -2.96
N PHE A 136 4.38 -18.36 -2.01
CA PHE A 136 5.13 -18.47 -0.76
C PHE A 136 4.72 -19.72 0.05
N SER A 137 3.42 -19.98 0.19
CA SER A 137 2.95 -21.17 0.92
C SER A 137 3.36 -22.45 0.20
N LEU A 138 3.24 -22.50 -1.14
CA LEU A 138 3.67 -23.65 -1.92
C LEU A 138 5.17 -23.92 -1.81
N ASN A 139 6.00 -22.88 -1.90
CA ASN A 139 7.45 -23.00 -1.77
C ASN A 139 7.87 -23.44 -0.37
N ARG A 140 7.13 -23.04 0.67
CA ARG A 140 7.37 -23.54 2.03
C ARG A 140 7.13 -25.05 2.12
N VAL A 141 5.99 -25.52 1.60
CA VAL A 141 5.66 -26.96 1.57
C VAL A 141 6.69 -27.74 0.75
N LEU A 142 7.06 -27.23 -0.43
CA LEU A 142 8.08 -27.84 -1.27
C LEU A 142 9.43 -27.95 -0.56
N ARG A 143 9.82 -26.92 0.20
CA ARG A 143 11.05 -26.93 1.00
C ARG A 143 11.01 -28.01 2.09
N ASP A 144 9.87 -28.19 2.75
CA ASP A 144 9.73 -29.21 3.80
C ASP A 144 9.79 -30.63 3.19
N LEU A 145 9.08 -30.86 2.08
CA LEU A 145 9.09 -32.14 1.34
C LEU A 145 10.47 -32.48 0.78
N THR A 146 11.19 -31.50 0.21
CA THR A 146 12.54 -31.72 -0.32
C THR A 146 13.54 -32.04 0.79
N ARG A 147 13.39 -31.44 1.96
CA ARG A 147 14.22 -31.77 3.14
C ARG A 147 13.93 -33.17 3.65
N GLU A 148 12.66 -33.56 3.70
CA GLU A 148 12.24 -34.91 4.12
C GLU A 148 12.74 -35.97 3.15
N ASN A 149 12.60 -35.74 1.84
CA ASN A 149 13.10 -36.65 0.82
C ASN A 149 14.63 -36.81 0.86
N ALA A 150 15.36 -35.70 1.06
CA ALA A 150 16.80 -35.75 1.24
C ALA A 150 17.22 -36.59 2.45
N TYR A 151 16.42 -36.57 3.53
CA TYR A 151 16.64 -37.42 4.71
C TYR A 151 16.37 -38.91 4.42
N TYR A 152 15.34 -39.24 3.64
CA TYR A 152 15.10 -40.62 3.22
C TYR A 152 16.20 -41.13 2.29
N GLU A 153 16.71 -40.29 1.39
CA GLU A 153 17.84 -40.64 0.53
C GLU A 153 19.11 -40.93 1.33
N THR A 154 19.39 -40.18 2.39
CA THR A 154 20.54 -40.47 3.26
C THR A 154 20.38 -41.77 4.02
N LEU A 155 19.18 -42.05 4.55
CA LEU A 155 18.88 -43.34 5.20
C LEU A 155 19.06 -44.52 4.24
N ILE A 156 18.53 -44.43 3.01
CA ILE A 156 18.68 -45.49 2.01
C ILE A 156 20.15 -45.71 1.66
N LYS A 157 20.95 -44.64 1.53
CA LYS A 157 22.39 -44.75 1.29
C LYS A 157 23.10 -45.47 2.44
N GLN A 158 22.78 -45.15 3.69
CA GLN A 158 23.35 -45.81 4.86
C GLN A 158 22.95 -47.29 4.96
N LEU A 159 21.69 -47.62 4.66
CA LEU A 159 21.25 -49.01 4.66
C LEU A 159 22.00 -49.82 3.59
N ARG A 160 22.15 -49.27 2.38
CA ARG A 160 22.88 -49.91 1.28
C ARG A 160 24.37 -50.05 1.54
N SER A 161 25.01 -49.13 2.26
CA SER A 161 26.41 -49.30 2.65
C SER A 161 26.59 -50.42 3.67
N ASN A 162 25.65 -50.56 4.61
CA ASN A 162 25.72 -51.59 5.66
C ASN A 162 25.34 -53.00 5.18
N THR A 163 24.76 -53.16 3.98
CA THR A 163 24.43 -54.49 3.40
C THR A 163 25.52 -55.05 2.50
N ASN A 164 26.56 -54.27 2.19
CA ASN A 164 27.68 -54.66 1.33
C ASN A 164 28.97 -54.99 2.12
N GLU A 165 28.89 -55.08 3.45
CA GLU A 165 29.88 -55.73 4.34
C GLU A 165 29.38 -57.11 4.75
#